data_AF-A0A812XQ92-F1
#
_entry.id   AF-A0A812XQ92-F1
#
_cell.length_a   1.000
_cell.length_b   1.000
_cell.length_c   1.000
_cell.angle_alpha   90.00
_cell.angle_beta   90.00
_cell.angle_gamma   90.00
#
_symmetry.space_group_name_H-M   'P 1'
#
loop_
_entity.id
_entity.type
_entity.pdbx_description
1 polymer ?
#
loop_
_entity_poly.entity_id
_entity_poly.type
_entity_poly.pdbx_seq_one_letter_code
_entity_poly.pdbx_strand_id
1 'polypeptide(L)'
;RLWVFAQANSRFRHFPEPAVKPMVAALLRDMFDHCSSQDMEVCGAGLYAVLYFVGISSAPLQEAAAAGILSLMKQNMQSPASLWGWYHKRSALKCLSRACKALSTARKQECMALLASMLELEPDWQRQLDIISEMQIFCGAVADSWLTYTATAQQLAHMERSDAVHGEVRCRLFELF
;
A
#
# COMPACT_ATOMS: atom_id res chain seq x y z
N ARG A 1 9.17 14.35 16.88
CA ARG A 1 8.53 13.67 15.73
C ARG A 1 7.00 13.68 15.84
N LEU A 2 6.36 13.09 16.87
CA LEU A 2 4.89 13.19 17.13
C LEU A 2 4.32 14.63 17.26
N TRP A 3 5.16 15.62 17.56
CA TRP A 3 4.80 17.04 17.58
C TRP A 3 4.59 17.65 16.17
N VAL A 4 5.38 17.25 15.17
CA VAL A 4 5.20 17.68 13.76
C VAL A 4 3.91 17.06 13.19
N PHE A 5 3.60 15.84 13.60
CA PHE A 5 2.34 15.17 13.32
C PHE A 5 1.11 15.89 13.88
N ALA A 6 1.19 16.40 15.11
CA ALA A 6 0.11 17.17 15.70
C ALA A 6 -0.12 18.52 14.99
N GLN A 7 0.93 19.13 14.43
CA GLN A 7 0.79 20.35 13.61
C GLN A 7 0.11 20.11 12.27
N ALA A 8 0.44 19.03 11.57
CA ALA A 8 -0.13 18.72 10.25
C ALA A 8 -1.62 18.34 10.27
N ASN A 9 -2.19 18.13 11.46
CA ASN A 9 -3.52 17.55 11.67
C ASN A 9 -4.56 18.58 12.11
N SER A 10 -4.50 19.81 11.59
CA SER A 10 -5.49 20.90 11.80
C SER A 10 -5.61 21.49 13.21
N ARG A 11 -4.83 21.04 14.21
CA ARG A 11 -4.90 21.54 15.60
C ARG A 11 -3.96 22.71 15.93
N PHE A 12 -3.02 23.05 15.05
CA PHE A 12 -2.17 24.24 15.21
C PHE A 12 -2.03 24.99 13.88
N ARG A 13 -3.07 25.73 13.48
CA ARG A 13 -3.08 26.65 12.31
C ARG A 13 -2.06 27.79 12.38
N HIS A 14 -1.19 27.79 13.39
CA HIS A 14 -0.29 28.89 13.73
C HIS A 14 1.03 28.86 12.95
N PHE A 15 1.36 27.74 12.30
CA PHE A 15 2.57 27.63 11.49
C PHE A 15 2.22 27.71 10.00
N PRO A 16 2.88 28.59 9.24
CA PRO A 16 2.62 28.73 7.82
C PRO A 16 3.10 27.47 7.07
N GLU A 17 2.34 27.04 6.07
CA GLU A 17 2.61 25.84 5.27
C GLU A 17 4.06 25.74 4.74
N PRO A 18 4.72 26.83 4.27
CA PRO A 18 6.12 26.79 3.85
C PRO A 18 7.11 26.33 4.92
N ALA A 19 6.80 26.53 6.21
CA ALA A 19 7.65 26.11 7.32
C ALA A 19 7.46 24.62 7.66
N VAL A 20 6.24 24.09 7.47
CA VAL A 20 5.88 22.72 7.87
C VAL A 20 6.23 21.70 6.78
N LYS A 21 6.05 22.07 5.51
CA LYS A 21 6.23 21.17 4.36
C LYS A 21 7.65 20.55 4.28
N PRO A 22 8.76 21.29 4.48
CA PRO A 22 10.10 20.72 4.46
C PRO A 22 10.33 19.73 5.61
N MET A 23 9.78 20.01 6.80
CA MET A 23 9.93 19.15 7.97
C MET A 23 9.21 17.81 7.78
N VAL A 24 8.00 17.83 7.23
CA VAL A 24 7.24 16.61 6.93
C VAL A 24 7.92 15.81 5.81
N ALA A 25 8.44 16.48 4.78
CA ALA A 25 9.18 15.82 3.72
C ALA A 25 10.47 15.15 4.24
N ALA A 26 11.21 15.81 5.13
CA ALA A 26 12.38 15.24 5.78
C ALA A 26 12.01 14.02 6.65
N LEU A 27 10.91 14.11 7.42
CA LEU A 27 10.44 13.00 8.25
C LEU A 27 10.02 11.78 7.41
N LEU A 28 9.29 12.00 6.31
CA LEU A 28 8.91 10.92 5.40
C LEU A 28 10.15 10.27 4.78
N ARG A 29 11.13 11.07 4.36
CA ARG A 29 12.40 10.58 3.83
C ARG A 29 13.14 9.71 4.84
N ASP A 30 13.33 10.20 6.06
CA ASP A 30 13.93 9.43 7.15
C ASP A 30 13.21 8.07 7.30
N MET A 31 11.87 8.05 7.38
CA MET A 31 11.14 6.80 7.53
C MET A 31 11.32 5.84 6.33
N PHE A 32 11.36 6.36 5.11
CA PHE A 32 11.60 5.54 3.91
C PHE A 32 13.03 5.01 3.82
N ASP A 33 14.01 5.75 4.33
CA ASP A 33 15.39 5.26 4.47
C ASP A 33 15.43 4.05 5.41
N HIS A 34 14.70 4.10 6.54
CA HIS A 34 14.56 2.93 7.43
C HIS A 34 13.83 1.77 6.76
N CYS A 35 12.78 2.03 5.97
CA CYS A 35 12.07 0.99 5.19
C CYS A 35 12.97 0.30 4.15
N SER A 36 14.04 0.96 3.73
CA SER A 36 15.01 0.46 2.75
C SER A 36 16.26 -0.15 3.41
N SER A 37 16.29 -0.24 4.74
CA SER A 37 17.38 -0.84 5.49
C SER A 37 17.58 -2.31 5.12
N GLN A 38 18.84 -2.75 5.07
CA GLN A 38 19.18 -4.18 4.97
C GLN A 38 18.93 -4.93 6.29
N ASP A 39 18.89 -4.21 7.41
CA ASP A 39 18.44 -4.74 8.69
C ASP A 39 16.91 -4.84 8.69
N MET A 40 16.42 -6.08 8.77
CA MET A 40 14.98 -6.38 8.69
C MET A 40 14.20 -5.90 9.91
N GLU A 41 14.81 -5.80 11.08
CA GLU A 41 14.14 -5.24 12.25
C GLU A 41 13.95 -3.73 12.07
N VAL A 42 14.97 -3.05 11.54
CA VAL A 42 14.90 -1.63 11.19
C VAL A 42 13.88 -1.39 10.07
N CYS A 43 13.87 -2.24 9.04
CA CYS A 43 12.89 -2.19 7.97
C CYS A 43 11.46 -2.34 8.51
N GLY A 44 11.22 -3.36 9.34
CA GLY A 44 9.92 -3.61 9.98
C GLY A 44 9.47 -2.43 10.84
N ALA A 45 10.38 -1.87 11.65
CA ALA A 45 10.09 -0.68 12.47
C ALA A 45 9.78 0.55 11.60
N GLY A 46 10.49 0.73 10.48
CA GLY A 46 10.23 1.79 9.50
C GLY A 46 8.83 1.68 8.90
N LEU A 47 8.45 0.49 8.43
CA LEU A 47 7.12 0.23 7.86
C LEU A 47 6.02 0.45 8.91
N TYR A 48 6.23 0.01 10.15
CA TYR A 48 5.29 0.26 11.24
C TYR A 48 5.14 1.75 11.53
N ALA A 49 6.24 2.51 11.53
CA ALA A 49 6.21 3.96 11.71
C ALA A 49 5.44 4.66 10.58
N VAL A 50 5.60 4.23 9.33
CA VAL A 50 4.82 4.75 8.20
C VAL A 50 3.34 4.38 8.32
N LEU A 51 3.01 3.14 8.72
CA LEU A 51 1.63 2.73 8.94
C LEU A 51 0.94 3.61 9.99
N TYR A 52 1.64 3.85 11.12
CA TYR A 52 1.16 4.75 12.15
C TYR A 52 1.04 6.18 11.61
N PHE A 53 2.04 6.65 10.85
CA PHE A 53 2.04 7.97 10.20
C PHE A 53 0.76 8.16 9.38
N VAL A 54 0.46 7.23 8.48
CA VAL A 54 -0.73 7.27 7.61
C VAL A 54 -1.99 7.34 8.47
N GLY A 55 -2.07 6.52 9.52
CA GLY A 55 -3.26 6.41 10.35
C GLY A 55 -3.65 7.65 11.14
N ILE A 56 -2.72 8.59 11.35
CA ILE A 56 -2.96 9.84 12.06
C ILE A 56 -2.74 11.07 11.17
N SER A 57 -2.53 10.93 9.87
CA SER A 57 -2.21 12.07 9.00
C SER A 57 -3.41 12.56 8.20
N SER A 58 -3.34 13.79 7.70
CA SER A 58 -4.32 14.35 6.77
C SER A 58 -4.22 13.68 5.39
N ALA A 59 -5.28 13.77 4.57
CA ALA A 59 -5.34 13.11 3.27
C ALA A 59 -4.13 13.42 2.35
N PRO A 60 -3.65 14.67 2.20
CA PRO A 60 -2.47 14.95 1.37
C PRO A 60 -1.21 14.23 1.85
N LEU A 61 -1.06 14.06 3.16
CA LEU A 61 0.08 13.36 3.76
C LEU A 61 -0.07 11.85 3.67
N GLN A 62 -1.30 11.33 3.76
CA GLN A 62 -1.58 9.92 3.49
C GLN A 62 -1.22 9.57 2.04
N GLU A 63 -1.59 10.41 1.07
CA GLU A 63 -1.23 10.24 -0.35
C GLU A 63 0.30 10.25 -0.53
N ALA A 64 1.01 11.20 0.06
CA ALA A 64 2.47 11.27 -0.02
C ALA A 64 3.16 10.04 0.59
N ALA A 65 2.69 9.59 1.76
CA ALA A 65 3.22 8.41 2.43
C ALA A 65 2.96 7.13 1.60
N ALA A 66 1.74 6.98 1.08
CA ALA A 66 1.36 5.84 0.27
C ALA A 66 2.09 5.80 -1.07
N ALA A 67 2.33 6.95 -1.71
CA ALA A 67 3.13 7.02 -2.93
C ALA A 67 4.57 6.52 -2.69
N GLY A 68 5.19 6.87 -1.56
CA GLY A 68 6.50 6.36 -1.18
C GLY A 68 6.50 4.86 -0.93
N ILE A 69 5.52 4.35 -0.18
CA ILE A 69 5.36 2.90 0.05
C ILE A 69 5.14 2.14 -1.27
N LEU A 70 4.29 2.65 -2.16
CA LEU A 70 4.04 2.07 -3.47
C LEU A 70 5.32 1.98 -4.31
N SER A 71 6.15 3.03 -4.31
CA SER A 71 7.46 3.04 -4.97
C SER A 71 8.40 1.97 -4.39
N LEU A 72 8.49 1.90 -3.06
CA LEU A 72 9.33 0.91 -2.38
C LEU A 72 8.86 -0.52 -2.67
N MET A 73 7.56 -0.78 -2.68
CA MET A 73 7.01 -2.09 -3.03
C MET A 73 7.36 -2.49 -4.46
N LYS A 74 7.19 -1.58 -5.44
CA LYS A 74 7.56 -1.83 -6.84
C LYS A 74 9.04 -2.18 -6.98
N GLN A 75 9.91 -1.42 -6.33
CA GLN A 75 11.36 -1.68 -6.33
C GLN A 75 11.69 -3.05 -5.70
N ASN A 76 11.07 -3.37 -4.56
CA ASN A 76 11.31 -4.62 -3.85
C ASN A 76 10.75 -5.85 -4.58
N MET A 77 9.71 -5.70 -5.40
CA MET A 77 9.20 -6.79 -6.24
C MET A 77 10.07 -7.05 -7.47
N GLN A 78 10.74 -6.03 -8.00
CA GLN A 78 11.59 -6.14 -9.18
C GLN A 78 13.02 -6.58 -8.85
N SER A 79 13.46 -6.40 -7.59
CA SER A 79 14.83 -6.73 -7.18
C SER A 79 14.93 -8.17 -6.68
N PRO A 80 15.76 -9.04 -7.33
CA PRO A 80 16.03 -10.38 -6.81
C PRO A 80 16.85 -10.34 -5.50
N ALA A 81 17.49 -9.21 -5.19
CA ALA A 81 18.22 -8.99 -3.94
C ALA A 81 17.32 -8.46 -2.81
N SER A 82 16.01 -8.33 -3.05
CA SER A 82 15.06 -7.88 -2.04
C SER A 82 14.98 -8.85 -0.87
N LEU A 83 15.21 -8.31 0.33
CA LEU A 83 15.09 -9.07 1.59
C LEU A 83 13.66 -9.01 2.15
N TRP A 84 12.73 -8.31 1.49
CA TRP A 84 11.35 -8.16 1.96
C TRP A 84 10.61 -9.50 1.95
N GLY A 85 10.58 -10.12 3.12
CA GLY A 85 9.67 -11.23 3.40
C GLY A 85 8.20 -10.82 3.42
N TRP A 86 7.32 -11.81 3.50
CA TRP A 86 5.86 -11.62 3.53
C TRP A 86 5.40 -10.58 4.57
N TYR A 87 5.97 -10.60 5.78
CA TYR A 87 5.61 -9.66 6.83
C TYR A 87 5.78 -8.19 6.42
N HIS A 88 6.88 -7.87 5.74
CA HIS A 88 7.17 -6.51 5.26
C HIS A 88 6.19 -6.09 4.17
N LYS A 89 5.95 -6.99 3.20
CA LYS A 89 4.96 -6.79 2.14
C LYS A 89 3.56 -6.54 2.72
N ARG A 90 3.15 -7.34 3.71
CA ARG A 90 1.86 -7.19 4.40
C ARG A 90 1.76 -5.85 5.12
N SER A 91 2.79 -5.44 5.85
CA SER A 91 2.82 -4.14 6.53
C SER A 91 2.73 -2.98 5.54
N ALA A 92 3.44 -3.06 4.41
CA ALA A 92 3.37 -2.08 3.33
C ALA A 92 1.95 -2.03 2.70
N LEU A 93 1.33 -3.18 2.44
CA LEU A 93 -0.04 -3.26 1.96
C LEU A 93 -1.04 -2.59 2.92
N LYS A 94 -0.91 -2.85 4.22
CA LYS A 94 -1.75 -2.18 5.23
C LYS A 94 -1.59 -0.65 5.21
N CYS A 95 -0.40 -0.13 4.88
CA CYS A 95 -0.21 1.31 4.69
C CYS A 95 -1.03 1.83 3.51
N LEU A 96 -0.96 1.15 2.36
CA LEU A 96 -1.67 1.53 1.15
C LEU A 96 -3.20 1.48 1.35
N SER A 97 -3.71 0.41 1.92
CA SER A 97 -5.14 0.25 2.19
C SER A 97 -5.66 1.27 3.19
N ARG A 98 -4.85 1.64 4.20
CA ARG A 98 -5.22 2.68 5.16
C ARG A 98 -5.26 4.08 4.53
N ALA A 99 -4.40 4.33 3.54
CA ALA A 99 -4.41 5.56 2.76
C ALA A 99 -5.43 5.56 1.61
N CYS A 100 -6.09 4.43 1.32
CA CYS A 100 -6.85 4.21 0.08
C CYS A 100 -7.86 5.32 -0.23
N LYS A 101 -8.58 5.85 0.77
CA LYS A 101 -9.54 6.94 0.58
C LYS A 101 -8.89 8.27 0.15
N ALA A 102 -7.64 8.50 0.56
CA ALA A 102 -6.88 9.70 0.20
C ALA A 102 -6.20 9.59 -1.18
N LEU A 103 -6.10 8.36 -1.71
CA LEU A 103 -5.45 8.12 -3.00
C LEU A 103 -6.27 8.69 -4.17
N SER A 104 -5.57 9.30 -5.12
CA SER A 104 -6.13 9.59 -6.43
C SER A 104 -6.52 8.30 -7.18
N THR A 105 -7.48 8.38 -8.11
CA THR A 105 -7.93 7.22 -8.90
C THR A 105 -6.78 6.52 -9.63
N ALA A 106 -5.86 7.29 -10.21
CA ALA A 106 -4.66 6.75 -10.86
C ALA A 106 -3.77 5.97 -9.88
N ARG A 107 -3.55 6.49 -8.66
CA ARG A 107 -2.78 5.77 -7.63
C ARG A 107 -3.48 4.52 -7.14
N LYS A 108 -4.80 4.54 -7.02
CA LYS A 108 -5.57 3.33 -6.71
C LYS A 108 -5.42 2.26 -7.80
N GLN A 109 -5.44 2.65 -9.08
CA GLN A 109 -5.22 1.73 -10.20
C GLN A 109 -3.81 1.11 -10.15
N GLU A 110 -2.78 1.92 -9.87
CA GLU A 110 -1.42 1.41 -9.69
C GLU A 110 -1.31 0.43 -8.51
N CYS A 111 -2.00 0.69 -7.39
CA CYS A 111 -2.04 -0.22 -6.24
C CYS A 111 -2.74 -1.54 -6.61
N MET A 112 -3.85 -1.48 -7.34
CA MET A 112 -4.57 -2.68 -7.81
C MET A 112 -3.73 -3.52 -8.76
N ALA A 113 -3.01 -2.90 -9.69
CA ALA A 113 -2.08 -3.61 -10.58
C ALA A 113 -0.92 -4.26 -9.80
N LEU A 114 -0.40 -3.58 -8.78
CA LEU A 114 0.61 -4.14 -7.89
C LEU A 114 0.08 -5.35 -7.13
N LEU A 115 -1.12 -5.24 -6.54
CA LEU A 115 -1.78 -6.33 -5.80
C LEU A 115 -2.02 -7.56 -6.68
N ALA A 116 -2.49 -7.38 -7.91
CA ALA A 116 -2.65 -8.48 -8.86
C ALA A 116 -1.31 -9.16 -9.20
N SER A 117 -0.26 -8.37 -9.42
CA SER A 117 1.09 -8.90 -9.65
C SER A 117 1.63 -9.66 -8.43
N MET A 118 1.37 -9.17 -7.21
CA MET A 118 1.73 -9.88 -5.98
C MET A 118 0.97 -11.19 -5.83
N LEU A 119 -0.32 -11.19 -6.17
CA LEU A 119 -1.17 -12.38 -6.08
C LEU A 119 -0.67 -13.51 -6.99
N GLU A 120 -0.28 -13.15 -8.22
CA GLU A 120 0.25 -14.09 -9.21
C GLU A 120 1.58 -14.74 -8.77
N LEU A 121 2.43 -13.96 -8.08
CA LEU A 121 3.74 -14.42 -7.63
C LEU A 121 3.72 -15.13 -6.26
N GLU A 122 2.64 -15.05 -5.50
CA GLU A 122 2.57 -15.62 -4.15
C GLU A 122 2.06 -17.08 -4.21
N PRO A 123 2.88 -18.08 -3.85
CA PRO A 123 2.48 -19.48 -3.91
C PRO A 123 1.60 -19.94 -2.73
N ASP A 124 1.60 -19.21 -1.62
CA ASP A 124 0.85 -19.56 -0.43
C ASP A 124 -0.59 -19.04 -0.52
N TRP A 125 -1.56 -19.94 -0.62
CA TRP A 125 -2.97 -19.58 -0.78
C TRP A 125 -3.52 -18.73 0.37
N GLN A 126 -3.00 -18.85 1.60
CA GLN A 126 -3.46 -18.04 2.74
C GLN A 126 -2.99 -16.59 2.59
N ARG A 127 -1.79 -16.40 2.04
CA ARG A 127 -1.24 -15.08 1.72
C ARG A 127 -1.91 -14.48 0.50
N GLN A 128 -2.29 -15.31 -0.48
CA GLN A 128 -3.14 -14.88 -1.59
C GLN A 128 -4.49 -14.33 -1.09
N LEU A 129 -5.12 -14.97 -0.10
CA LEU A 129 -6.34 -14.45 0.52
C LEU A 129 -6.13 -13.12 1.25
N ASP A 130 -5.01 -12.96 1.95
CA ASP A 130 -4.62 -11.67 2.55
C ASP A 130 -4.51 -10.58 1.47
N ILE A 131 -3.90 -10.87 0.32
CA ILE A 131 -3.80 -9.93 -0.83
C ILE A 131 -5.20 -9.58 -1.36
N ILE A 132 -6.06 -10.58 -1.56
CA ILE A 132 -7.43 -10.37 -2.03
C ILE A 132 -8.23 -9.50 -1.05
N SER A 133 -8.06 -9.70 0.26
CA SER A 133 -8.70 -8.87 1.28
C SER A 133 -8.29 -7.39 1.14
N GLU A 134 -7.03 -7.10 0.82
CA GLU A 134 -6.61 -5.73 0.52
C GLU A 134 -7.25 -5.22 -0.78
N MET A 135 -7.32 -6.04 -1.83
CA MET A 135 -7.98 -5.66 -3.10
C MET A 135 -9.46 -5.28 -2.89
N GLN A 136 -10.18 -5.98 -2.01
CA GLN A 136 -11.57 -5.64 -1.65
C GLN A 136 -11.70 -4.24 -1.05
N ILE A 137 -10.71 -3.78 -0.26
CA ILE A 137 -10.70 -2.42 0.29
C ILE A 137 -10.62 -1.38 -0.84
N PHE A 138 -9.80 -1.65 -1.86
CA PHE A 138 -9.67 -0.77 -3.03
C PHE A 138 -10.94 -0.77 -3.88
N CYS A 139 -11.55 -1.94 -4.13
CA CYS A 139 -12.84 -2.02 -4.82
C CYS A 139 -13.93 -1.22 -4.09
N GLY A 140 -14.03 -1.36 -2.76
CA GLY A 140 -15.01 -0.61 -1.97
C GLY A 140 -14.76 0.90 -1.88
N ALA A 141 -13.58 1.38 -2.28
CA ALA A 141 -13.21 2.79 -2.27
C ALA A 141 -13.48 3.52 -3.61
N VAL A 142 -14.13 2.85 -4.56
CA VAL A 142 -14.48 3.37 -5.89
C VAL A 142 -15.91 2.95 -6.24
N ALA A 143 -16.73 3.87 -6.76
CA ALA A 143 -18.13 3.60 -7.07
C ALA A 143 -18.29 2.56 -8.20
N ASP A 144 -17.49 2.67 -9.27
CA ASP A 144 -17.48 1.77 -10.42
C ASP A 144 -16.14 1.03 -10.53
N SER A 145 -15.88 0.13 -9.59
CA SER A 145 -14.62 -0.63 -9.49
C SER A 145 -14.31 -1.43 -10.77
N TRP A 146 -15.31 -2.05 -11.39
CA TRP A 146 -15.16 -2.83 -12.63
C TRP A 146 -14.65 -1.99 -13.81
N LEU A 147 -15.20 -0.79 -13.98
CA LEU A 147 -14.77 0.15 -15.03
C LEU A 147 -13.41 0.77 -14.70
N THR A 148 -13.15 1.03 -13.42
CA THR A 148 -11.91 1.67 -12.99
C THR A 148 -10.71 0.72 -13.05
N TYR A 149 -10.92 -0.58 -12.80
CA TYR A 149 -9.86 -1.59 -12.73
C TYR A 149 -9.92 -2.63 -13.86
N THR A 150 -10.50 -2.29 -15.01
CA THR A 150 -10.77 -3.24 -16.10
C THR A 150 -9.54 -4.05 -16.53
N ALA A 151 -8.36 -3.43 -16.66
CA ALA A 151 -7.13 -4.15 -17.00
C ALA A 151 -6.73 -5.17 -15.91
N THR A 152 -6.83 -4.79 -14.64
CA THR A 152 -6.57 -5.68 -13.50
C THR A 152 -7.62 -6.80 -13.45
N ALA A 153 -8.90 -6.50 -13.68
CA ALA A 153 -9.95 -7.50 -13.74
C ALA A 153 -9.72 -8.55 -14.83
N GLN A 154 -9.24 -8.14 -16.01
CA GLN A 154 -8.88 -9.06 -17.09
C GLN A 154 -7.72 -9.99 -16.71
N GLN A 155 -6.68 -9.46 -16.03
CA GLN A 155 -5.58 -10.27 -15.52
C GLN A 155 -6.07 -11.31 -14.50
N LEU A 156 -6.89 -10.89 -13.53
CA LEU A 156 -7.42 -11.79 -12.49
C LEU A 156 -8.37 -12.85 -13.06
N ALA A 157 -9.17 -12.53 -14.08
CA ALA A 157 -10.04 -13.49 -14.74
C ALA A 157 -9.26 -14.61 -15.45
N HIS A 158 -8.04 -14.34 -15.90
CA HIS A 158 -7.16 -15.38 -16.43
C HIS A 158 -6.66 -16.31 -15.30
N MET A 159 -6.29 -15.74 -14.16
CA MET A 159 -5.86 -16.51 -12.98
C MET A 159 -6.99 -17.38 -12.41
N GLU A 160 -8.21 -16.84 -12.30
CA GLU A 160 -9.38 -17.56 -11.81
C GLU A 160 -9.62 -18.88 -12.59
N ARG A 161 -9.43 -18.83 -13.92
CA ARG A 161 -9.62 -19.97 -14.84
C ARG A 161 -8.47 -20.97 -14.82
N SER A 162 -7.39 -20.70 -14.10
CA SER A 162 -6.26 -21.62 -13.98
C SER A 162 -6.55 -22.73 -12.97
N ASP A 163 -6.32 -23.97 -13.36
CA ASP A 163 -6.45 -25.15 -12.49
C ASP A 163 -5.42 -25.21 -11.35
N ALA A 164 -4.39 -24.36 -11.41
CA ALA A 164 -3.36 -24.27 -10.38
C ALA A 164 -3.80 -23.44 -9.16
N VAL A 165 -4.91 -22.70 -9.24
CA VAL A 165 -5.36 -21.82 -8.15
C VAL A 165 -6.20 -22.60 -7.14
N HIS A 166 -5.88 -22.43 -5.85
CA HIS A 166 -6.63 -23.04 -4.75
C HIS A 166 -8.11 -22.63 -4.79
N GLY A 167 -9.02 -23.58 -4.51
CA GLY A 167 -10.48 -23.36 -4.66
C GLY A 167 -11.00 -22.13 -3.92
N GLU A 168 -10.58 -21.90 -2.67
CA GLU A 168 -10.98 -20.72 -1.89
C GLU A 168 -10.51 -19.40 -2.53
N VAL A 169 -9.27 -19.38 -3.08
CA VAL A 169 -8.72 -18.19 -3.75
C VAL A 169 -9.52 -17.90 -5.01
N ARG A 170 -9.89 -18.94 -5.77
CA ARG A 170 -10.76 -18.82 -6.95
C ARG A 170 -12.13 -18.23 -6.57
N CYS A 171 -12.76 -18.73 -5.51
CA CYS A 171 -14.04 -18.19 -5.03
C CYS A 171 -13.93 -16.70 -4.65
N ARG A 172 -12.87 -16.29 -3.93
CA ARG A 172 -12.69 -14.88 -3.55
C ARG A 172 -12.32 -13.97 -4.70
N LEU A 173 -11.62 -14.48 -5.73
CA LEU A 173 -11.38 -13.75 -6.96
C LEU A 173 -12.68 -13.44 -7.71
N PHE A 174 -13.59 -14.40 -7.77
CA PHE A 174 -14.91 -14.21 -8.38
C PHE A 174 -15.75 -13.15 -7.63
N GLU A 175 -15.59 -13.02 -6.32
CA GLU A 175 -16.31 -12.03 -5.49
C GLU A 175 -15.75 -10.60 -5.56
N LEU A 176 -14.59 -10.36 -6.19
CA LEU A 176 -13.94 -9.04 -6.20
C LEU A 176 -14.65 -8.00 -7.07
N PHE A 177 -15.43 -8.44 -8.04
CA PHE A 177 -16.05 -7.63 -9.09
C PHE A 177 -17.45 -8.13 -9.44
#